data_AF-A0A8T0FC74-F1
#
_entry.id   AF-A0A8T0FC74-F1
#
_cell.length_a   1.000
_cell.length_b   1.000
_cell.length_c   1.000
_cell.angle_alpha   90.00
_cell.angle_beta   90.00
_cell.angle_gamma   90.00
#
_symmetry.space_group_name_H-M   'P 1'
#
loop_
_entity.id
_entity.type
_entity.pdbx_description
1 polymer ?
#
loop_
_entity_poly.entity_id
_entity_poly.type
_entity_poly.pdbx_seq_one_letter_code
_entity_poly.pdbx_strand_id
1 'polypeptide(L)'
;MSFICLGENSTVLIYPKEEKPNTNVQDLLKKELQQSETTVKIKSVRRIQKGGLAITCKREEGLQKFTETLKEKEAITENTTTKRPGMRHPSIIIYNVPNNIQMEDVQKAIRAHTENPEHLKLRFKMRGRTKDTSHLILEAPSEAFHLKNLRRIAVYWEMFHLREFHHVKRC
;
A
#
# COMPACT_ATOMS: atom_id res chain seq x y z
N MET A 1 10.69 3.36 -18.85
CA MET A 1 11.14 3.33 -17.45
C MET A 1 10.01 3.80 -16.57
N SER A 2 9.22 2.84 -16.07
CA SER A 2 7.97 3.13 -15.36
C SER A 2 8.28 3.23 -13.86
N PHE A 3 8.18 4.43 -13.31
CA PHE A 3 8.34 4.67 -11.88
C PHE A 3 7.17 4.01 -11.13
N ILE A 4 7.50 2.97 -10.37
CA ILE A 4 6.55 2.23 -9.56
C ILE A 4 6.28 3.09 -8.32
N CYS A 5 5.07 3.63 -8.17
CA CYS A 5 4.60 4.13 -6.88
C CYS A 5 4.31 2.95 -5.94
N LEU A 6 5.34 2.19 -5.60
CA LEU A 6 5.49 1.69 -4.24
C LEU A 6 5.53 2.95 -3.38
N GLY A 7 4.88 3.00 -2.23
CA GLY A 7 5.22 4.03 -1.26
C GLY A 7 6.73 3.91 -1.05
N GLU A 8 7.53 4.83 -1.59
CA GLU A 8 8.97 4.77 -1.39
C GLU A 8 9.16 4.80 0.12
N ASN A 9 9.90 3.83 0.69
CA ASN A 9 10.12 3.74 2.15
C ASN A 9 10.67 5.05 2.74
N SER A 10 11.22 5.92 1.89
CA SER A 10 11.70 7.26 2.18
C SER A 10 10.66 8.39 1.99
N THR A 11 9.36 8.10 1.93
CA THR A 11 8.28 9.12 1.81
C THR A 11 7.44 9.25 3.09
N VAL A 12 7.11 10.49 3.46
CA VAL A 12 6.17 10.83 4.53
C VAL A 12 5.04 11.68 3.97
N LEU A 13 3.81 11.42 4.43
CA LEU A 13 2.63 12.21 4.13
C LEU A 13 2.31 13.10 5.32
N ILE A 14 2.04 14.37 5.06
CA ILE A 14 1.73 15.37 6.07
C ILE A 14 0.39 15.98 5.70
N TYR A 15 -0.57 15.98 6.61
CA TYR A 15 -1.89 16.58 6.42
C TYR A 15 -2.15 17.62 7.49
N PRO A 16 -2.93 18.69 7.20
CA PRO A 16 -3.46 19.54 8.25
C PRO A 16 -4.39 18.71 9.15
N LYS A 17 -4.44 19.00 10.46
CA LYS A 17 -5.46 18.44 11.35
C LYS A 17 -6.85 18.95 10.97
N GLU A 18 -7.87 18.13 11.21
CA GLU A 18 -9.26 18.43 10.86
C GLU A 18 -9.78 19.71 11.54
N GLU A 19 -9.21 20.09 12.68
CA GLU A 19 -9.51 21.34 13.41
C GLU A 19 -9.06 22.61 12.68
N LYS A 20 -8.09 22.53 11.75
CA LYS A 20 -7.57 23.69 11.00
C LYS A 20 -7.33 23.36 9.51
N PRO A 21 -8.39 23.14 8.71
CA PRO A 21 -8.29 22.61 7.35
C PRO A 21 -7.64 23.57 6.33
N ASN A 22 -7.61 24.88 6.61
CA ASN A 22 -7.02 25.90 5.72
C ASN A 22 -5.54 26.20 5.99
N THR A 23 -4.87 25.42 6.85
CA THR A 23 -3.45 25.64 7.15
C THR A 23 -2.59 25.25 5.95
N ASN A 24 -1.84 26.20 5.39
CA ASN A 24 -0.87 25.89 4.35
C ASN A 24 0.35 25.17 4.97
N VAL A 25 0.29 23.83 4.95
CA VAL A 25 1.33 22.94 5.48
C VAL A 25 2.70 23.26 4.89
N GLN A 26 2.78 23.66 3.62
CA GLN A 26 4.05 23.95 2.96
C GLN A 26 4.73 25.20 3.54
N ASP A 27 3.95 26.23 3.87
CA ASP A 27 4.50 27.48 4.39
C ASP A 27 4.87 27.35 5.88
N LEU A 28 4.06 26.61 6.64
CA LEU A 28 4.37 26.25 8.03
C LEU A 28 5.69 25.47 8.10
N LEU A 29 5.86 24.45 7.25
CA LEU A 29 7.09 23.68 7.18
C LEU A 29 8.29 24.54 6.75
N LYS A 30 8.14 25.45 5.79
CA LYS A 30 9.23 26.36 5.40
C LYS A 30 9.65 27.25 6.57
N LYS A 31 8.69 27.87 7.26
CA LYS A 31 8.96 28.78 8.38
C LYS A 31 9.66 28.07 9.53
N GLU A 32 9.13 26.93 9.94
CA GLU A 32 9.66 26.17 11.07
C GLU A 32 10.97 25.46 10.70
N LEU A 33 11.11 24.88 9.51
CA LEU A 33 12.30 24.11 9.13
C LEU A 33 13.45 24.95 8.62
N GLN A 34 13.22 26.20 8.18
CA GLN A 34 14.32 27.15 7.91
C GLN A 34 15.18 27.42 9.15
N GLN A 35 14.63 27.20 10.34
CA GLN A 35 15.32 27.37 11.62
C GLN A 35 16.10 26.13 12.08
N SER A 36 15.92 24.98 11.43
CA SER A 36 16.64 23.74 11.75
C SER A 36 17.62 23.39 10.63
N GLU A 37 18.91 23.37 10.93
CA GLU A 37 20.02 23.02 10.01
C GLU A 37 20.06 21.52 9.64
N THR A 38 18.91 20.88 9.48
CA THR A 38 18.88 19.45 9.14
C THR A 38 19.11 19.30 7.64
N THR A 39 20.35 18.93 7.26
CA THR A 39 20.76 18.63 5.88
C THR A 39 20.11 17.34 5.36
N VAL A 40 18.78 17.30 5.26
CA VAL A 40 18.05 16.18 4.67
C VAL A 40 17.98 16.38 3.17
N LYS A 41 18.58 15.45 2.41
CA LYS A 41 18.50 15.47 0.94
C LYS A 41 17.10 15.07 0.48
N ILE A 42 16.25 16.05 0.26
CA ILE A 42 14.90 15.87 -0.30
C ILE A 42 15.01 15.54 -1.80
N LYS A 43 14.28 14.51 -2.24
CA LYS A 43 14.16 14.09 -3.64
C LYS A 43 12.99 14.79 -4.32
N SER A 44 11.85 14.87 -3.67
CA SER A 44 10.67 15.57 -4.19
C SER A 44 9.70 16.01 -3.11
N VAL A 45 8.97 17.08 -3.38
CA VAL A 45 7.83 17.55 -2.59
C VAL A 45 6.63 17.64 -3.53
N ARG A 46 5.51 17.01 -3.17
CA ARG A 46 4.29 16.98 -3.98
C ARG A 46 3.08 17.36 -3.14
N ARG A 47 2.20 18.20 -3.68
CA ARG A 47 0.88 18.45 -3.07
C ARG A 47 -0.02 17.24 -3.29
N ILE A 48 -0.78 16.88 -2.26
CA ILE A 48 -1.74 15.77 -2.30
C ILE A 48 -3.13 16.28 -1.92
N GLN A 49 -4.13 15.42 -2.05
CA GLN A 49 -5.52 15.76 -1.73
C GLN A 49 -5.67 16.22 -0.28
N LYS A 50 -6.76 16.96 0.01
CA LYS A 50 -7.07 17.49 1.35
C LYS A 50 -5.99 18.44 1.90
N GLY A 51 -5.34 19.22 1.03
CA GLY A 51 -4.32 20.19 1.45
C GLY A 51 -3.04 19.56 2.01
N GLY A 52 -2.85 18.25 1.85
CA GLY A 52 -1.67 17.57 2.35
C GLY A 52 -0.44 17.77 1.47
N LEU A 53 0.70 17.35 2.00
CA LEU A 53 2.00 17.36 1.36
C LEU A 53 2.68 15.99 1.47
N ALA A 54 3.19 15.46 0.36
CA ALA A 54 4.05 14.28 0.34
C ALA A 54 5.50 14.72 0.15
N ILE A 55 6.37 14.34 1.08
CA ILE A 55 7.80 14.63 1.05
C ILE A 55 8.56 13.33 0.92
N THR A 56 9.39 13.23 -0.11
CA THR A 56 10.22 12.07 -0.40
C THR A 56 11.68 12.43 -0.22
N CYS A 57 12.38 11.70 0.65
CA CYS A 57 13.81 11.82 0.89
C CYS A 57 14.60 10.88 -0.03
N LYS A 58 15.87 11.20 -0.31
CA LYS A 58 16.76 10.32 -1.09
C LYS A 58 17.14 9.02 -0.36
N ARG A 59 17.18 9.06 0.97
CA ARG A 59 17.52 7.92 1.85
C ARG A 59 16.50 7.82 2.97
N GLU A 60 16.28 6.59 3.46
CA GLU A 60 15.36 6.32 4.57
C GLU A 60 15.86 6.91 5.90
N GLU A 61 17.17 6.87 6.16
CA GLU A 61 17.79 7.55 7.32
C GLU A 61 17.43 9.04 7.38
N GLY A 62 17.40 9.70 6.21
CA GLY A 62 17.00 11.10 6.09
C GLY A 62 15.53 11.32 6.40
N LEU A 63 14.67 10.35 6.07
CA LEU A 63 13.26 10.39 6.43
C LEU A 63 13.05 10.22 7.94
N GLN A 64 13.82 9.33 8.59
CA GLN A 64 13.72 9.11 10.04
C GLN A 64 14.08 10.38 10.81
N LYS A 65 15.26 10.97 10.51
CA LYS A 65 15.68 12.26 11.08
C LYS A 65 14.66 13.36 10.83
N PHE A 66 14.11 13.43 9.61
CA PHE A 66 13.07 14.39 9.29
C PHE A 66 11.78 14.16 10.08
N THR A 67 11.39 12.91 10.33
CA THR A 67 10.19 12.60 11.11
C THR A 67 10.40 12.92 12.60
N GLU A 68 11.61 12.75 13.12
CA GLU A 68 12.00 13.14 14.48
C GLU A 68 11.95 14.65 14.64
N THR A 69 12.54 15.43 13.72
CA THR A 69 12.49 16.90 13.79
C THR A 69 11.07 17.45 13.67
N LEU A 70 10.18 16.78 12.92
CA LEU A 70 8.75 17.11 12.90
C LEU A 70 8.05 16.85 14.24
N LYS A 71 8.51 15.86 15.02
CA LYS A 71 7.94 15.53 16.33
C LYS A 71 8.46 16.46 17.42
N GLU A 72 9.70 16.93 17.32
CA GLU A 72 10.32 17.87 18.27
C GLU A 72 9.62 19.25 18.27
N LYS A 73 9.00 19.64 17.15
CA LYS A 73 8.37 20.95 17.00
C LYS A 73 6.87 20.89 17.29
N GLU A 74 6.47 21.37 18.46
CA GLU A 74 5.08 21.43 18.91
C GLU A 74 4.16 22.18 17.93
N ALA A 75 4.62 23.30 17.37
CA ALA A 75 3.88 24.06 16.36
C ALA A 75 3.50 23.23 15.11
N ILE A 76 4.30 22.21 14.77
CA ILE A 76 4.03 21.32 13.65
C ILE A 76 3.10 20.18 14.07
N THR A 77 3.34 19.54 15.22
CA THR A 77 2.55 18.40 15.71
C THR A 77 1.14 18.79 16.13
N GLU A 78 0.94 20.02 16.60
CA GLU A 78 -0.37 20.56 16.95
C GLU A 78 -1.24 20.77 15.72
N ASN A 79 -0.68 21.26 14.61
CA ASN A 79 -1.44 21.66 13.43
C ASN A 79 -1.47 20.61 12.32
N THR A 80 -0.59 19.61 12.37
CA THR A 80 -0.43 18.62 11.30
C THR A 80 -0.47 17.19 11.81
N THR A 81 -0.84 16.26 10.94
CA THR A 81 -0.76 14.82 11.16
C THR A 81 0.19 14.21 10.14
N THR A 82 1.16 13.45 10.64
CA THR A 82 2.10 12.72 9.81
C THR A 82 1.62 11.27 9.65
N LYS A 83 1.69 10.75 8.43
CA LYS A 83 1.34 9.37 8.10
C LYS A 83 2.38 8.80 7.17
N ARG A 84 2.77 7.55 7.40
CA ARG A 84 3.53 6.81 6.39
C ARG A 84 2.58 6.38 5.26
N PRO A 85 3.00 6.47 3.99
CA PRO A 85 2.23 5.89 2.90
C PRO A 85 2.08 4.39 3.15
N GLY A 86 0.85 3.89 3.04
CA GLY A 86 0.59 2.46 3.18
C GLY A 86 1.24 1.66 2.05
N MET A 87 1.92 0.57 2.40
CA MET A 87 2.36 -0.41 1.41
C MET A 87 1.15 -1.12 0.82
N ARG A 88 1.07 -1.21 -0.51
CA ARG A 88 0.04 -1.99 -1.18
C ARG A 88 0.57 -3.40 -1.36
N HIS A 89 -0.15 -4.37 -0.83
CA HIS A 89 0.16 -5.75 -1.11
C HIS A 89 -0.26 -6.11 -2.54
N PRO A 90 0.51 -6.97 -3.22
CA PRO A 90 0.09 -7.54 -4.49
C PRO A 90 -1.19 -8.39 -4.32
N SER A 91 -1.84 -8.70 -5.44
CA SER A 91 -3.09 -9.45 -5.42
C SER A 91 -3.12 -10.59 -6.42
N ILE A 92 -3.89 -11.61 -6.06
CA ILE A 92 -4.12 -12.83 -6.82
C ILE A 92 -5.59 -12.83 -7.22
N ILE A 93 -5.86 -13.09 -8.49
CA ILE A 93 -7.20 -13.35 -8.97
C ILE A 93 -7.33 -14.83 -9.32
N ILE A 94 -8.39 -15.47 -8.83
CA ILE A 94 -8.77 -16.84 -9.17
C ILE A 94 -10.06 -16.78 -9.99
N TYR A 95 -10.05 -17.42 -11.15
CA TYR A 95 -11.13 -17.29 -12.12
C TYR A 95 -12.19 -18.37 -11.99
N ASN A 96 -13.47 -17.97 -12.13
CA ASN A 96 -14.63 -18.84 -12.25
C ASN A 96 -14.76 -19.88 -11.13
N VAL A 97 -14.55 -19.47 -9.88
CA VAL A 97 -14.76 -20.35 -8.72
C VAL A 97 -16.27 -20.46 -8.47
N PRO A 98 -16.85 -21.68 -8.46
CA PRO A 98 -18.24 -21.90 -8.09
C PRO A 98 -18.60 -21.29 -6.74
N ASN A 99 -19.78 -20.66 -6.65
CA ASN A 99 -20.20 -19.93 -5.45
C ASN A 99 -20.49 -20.84 -4.24
N ASN A 100 -20.61 -22.15 -4.44
CA ASN A 100 -20.75 -23.16 -3.38
C ASN A 100 -19.42 -23.49 -2.68
N ILE A 101 -18.27 -23.23 -3.32
CA ILE A 101 -16.95 -23.46 -2.73
C ILE A 101 -16.68 -22.42 -1.64
N GLN A 102 -16.29 -22.88 -0.46
CA GLN A 102 -15.97 -22.03 0.68
C GLN A 102 -14.59 -21.39 0.53
N MET A 103 -14.42 -20.21 1.12
CA MET A 103 -13.16 -19.46 1.00
C MET A 103 -12.01 -20.18 1.69
N GLU A 104 -12.31 -20.88 2.78
CA GLU A 104 -11.39 -21.65 3.60
C GLU A 104 -10.72 -22.75 2.78
N ASP A 105 -11.47 -23.40 1.88
CA ASP A 105 -10.94 -24.45 0.98
C ASP A 105 -10.03 -23.86 -0.08
N VAL A 106 -10.41 -22.71 -0.64
CA VAL A 106 -9.58 -21.97 -1.60
C VAL A 106 -8.28 -21.52 -0.92
N GLN A 107 -8.36 -20.96 0.29
CA GLN A 107 -7.18 -20.58 1.06
C GLN A 107 -6.32 -21.80 1.35
N LYS A 108 -6.89 -22.93 1.79
CA LYS A 108 -6.15 -24.18 2.06
C LYS A 108 -5.40 -24.67 0.83
N ALA A 109 -6.02 -24.64 -0.35
CA ALA A 109 -5.37 -25.03 -1.60
C ALA A 109 -4.18 -24.13 -1.96
N ILE A 110 -4.29 -22.81 -1.76
CA ILE A 110 -3.17 -21.89 -2.02
C ILE A 110 -2.05 -22.06 -0.98
N ARG A 111 -2.42 -22.29 0.29
CA ARG A 111 -1.46 -22.56 1.37
C ARG A 111 -0.61 -23.78 1.10
N ALA A 112 -1.14 -24.81 0.44
CA ALA A 112 -0.36 -25.98 0.04
C ALA A 112 0.79 -25.68 -0.95
N HIS A 113 0.74 -24.51 -1.61
CA HIS A 113 1.75 -24.07 -2.58
C HIS A 113 2.55 -22.85 -2.12
N THR A 114 2.37 -22.40 -0.87
CA THR A 114 3.01 -21.18 -0.34
C THR A 114 3.70 -21.48 0.99
N GLU A 115 4.96 -21.06 1.15
CA GLU A 115 5.71 -21.24 2.40
C GLU A 115 5.19 -20.36 3.55
N ASN A 116 4.46 -19.28 3.24
CA ASN A 116 3.92 -18.33 4.23
C ASN A 116 2.38 -18.18 4.12
N PRO A 117 1.61 -19.07 4.78
CA PRO A 117 0.18 -19.25 4.58
C PRO A 117 -0.75 -18.24 5.30
N GLU A 118 -0.22 -17.44 6.22
CA GLU A 118 -1.03 -16.73 7.23
C GLU A 118 -1.69 -15.43 6.73
N HIS A 119 -1.41 -14.98 5.51
CA HIS A 119 -1.72 -13.60 5.11
C HIS A 119 -2.57 -13.44 3.84
N LEU A 120 -3.23 -14.50 3.37
CA LEU A 120 -4.14 -14.42 2.21
C LEU A 120 -5.51 -13.88 2.64
N LYS A 121 -5.75 -12.59 2.39
CA LYS A 121 -7.01 -11.92 2.72
C LYS A 121 -7.89 -11.75 1.49
N LEU A 122 -9.16 -12.13 1.57
CA LEU A 122 -10.14 -11.80 0.52
C LEU A 122 -10.38 -10.28 0.49
N ARG A 123 -10.15 -9.65 -0.67
CA ARG A 123 -10.51 -8.24 -0.88
C ARG A 123 -11.96 -8.10 -1.30
N PHE A 124 -12.34 -8.80 -2.36
CA PHE A 124 -13.69 -8.77 -2.92
C PHE A 124 -13.89 -9.94 -3.90
N LYS A 125 -15.16 -10.15 -4.26
CA LYS A 125 -15.58 -11.09 -5.30
C LYS A 125 -16.15 -10.29 -6.48
N MET A 126 -15.91 -10.74 -7.71
CA MET A 126 -16.56 -10.21 -8.91
C MET A 126 -17.36 -11.32 -9.59
N ARG A 127 -18.38 -10.97 -10.35
CA ARG A 127 -19.13 -11.94 -11.16
C ARG A 127 -18.17 -12.67 -12.11
N GLY A 128 -18.27 -14.00 -12.12
CA GLY A 128 -17.52 -14.86 -13.04
C GLY A 128 -18.06 -14.81 -14.47
N ARG A 129 -17.37 -15.50 -15.39
CA ARG A 129 -17.81 -15.57 -16.79
C ARG A 129 -18.99 -16.51 -17.00
N THR A 130 -19.08 -17.55 -16.18
CA THR A 130 -20.14 -18.58 -16.23
C THR A 130 -21.17 -18.34 -15.13
N LYS A 131 -22.37 -18.88 -15.30
CA LYS A 131 -23.44 -18.81 -14.31
C LYS A 131 -22.96 -19.42 -12.97
N ASP A 132 -23.37 -18.81 -11.87
CA ASP A 132 -23.10 -19.27 -10.49
C ASP A 132 -21.61 -19.38 -10.11
N THR A 133 -20.74 -18.64 -10.81
CA THR A 133 -19.32 -18.52 -10.48
C THR A 133 -18.91 -17.09 -10.15
N SER A 134 -17.83 -16.97 -9.39
CA SER A 134 -17.20 -15.70 -9.03
C SER A 134 -15.70 -15.70 -9.34
N HIS A 135 -15.17 -14.55 -9.72
CA HIS A 135 -13.75 -14.26 -9.64
C HIS A 135 -13.41 -13.83 -8.21
N LEU A 136 -12.43 -14.49 -7.59
CA LEU A 136 -12.00 -14.19 -6.23
C LEU A 136 -10.71 -13.37 -6.26
N ILE A 137 -10.68 -12.22 -5.59
CA ILE A 137 -9.49 -11.37 -5.49
C ILE A 137 -8.95 -11.46 -4.07
N LEU A 138 -7.76 -12.03 -3.95
CA LEU A 138 -7.03 -12.20 -2.70
C LEU A 138 -5.85 -11.22 -2.66
N GLU A 139 -5.57 -10.68 -1.49
CA GLU A 139 -4.41 -9.85 -1.19
C GLU A 139 -3.44 -10.65 -0.33
N ALA A 140 -2.14 -10.60 -0.66
CA ALA A 140 -1.11 -11.26 0.13
C ALA A 140 0.17 -10.40 0.20
N PRO A 141 0.87 -10.39 1.34
CA PRO A 141 2.16 -9.71 1.47
C PRO A 141 3.17 -10.16 0.42
N SER A 142 4.04 -9.23 0.01
CA SER A 142 5.00 -9.46 -1.08
C SER A 142 5.98 -10.59 -0.80
N GLU A 143 6.28 -10.87 0.47
CA GLU A 143 7.18 -11.95 0.90
C GLU A 143 6.53 -13.33 0.76
N ALA A 144 5.19 -13.40 0.86
CA ALA A 144 4.41 -14.62 0.60
C ALA A 144 4.18 -14.84 -0.91
N PHE A 145 4.65 -13.93 -1.76
CA PHE A 145 4.32 -13.87 -3.19
C PHE A 145 5.31 -14.63 -4.07
N HIS A 146 5.49 -15.92 -3.77
CA HIS A 146 6.27 -16.87 -4.59
C HIS A 146 5.36 -17.73 -5.49
N LEU A 147 4.15 -17.28 -5.79
CA LEU A 147 3.18 -18.00 -6.62
C LEU A 147 3.32 -17.68 -8.13
N LYS A 148 4.37 -16.94 -8.53
CA LYS A 148 4.61 -16.50 -9.92
C LYS A 148 4.57 -17.64 -10.95
N ASN A 149 4.92 -18.85 -10.52
CA ASN A 149 4.92 -20.04 -11.37
C ASN A 149 3.59 -20.82 -11.29
N LEU A 150 2.77 -20.58 -10.27
CA LEU A 150 1.51 -21.28 -10.07
C LEU A 150 0.44 -20.66 -10.98
N ARG A 151 0.18 -21.30 -12.12
CA ARG A 151 -0.86 -20.84 -13.06
C ARG A 151 -2.25 -21.38 -12.73
N ARG A 152 -2.31 -22.47 -11.97
CA ARG A 152 -3.54 -23.18 -11.61
C ARG A 152 -3.44 -23.78 -10.22
N ILE A 153 -4.59 -23.91 -9.55
CA ILE A 153 -4.74 -24.60 -8.27
C ILE A 153 -5.84 -25.63 -8.36
N ALA A 154 -5.69 -26.74 -7.63
CA ALA A 154 -6.73 -27.74 -7.47
C ALA A 154 -7.56 -27.43 -6.21
N VAL A 155 -8.89 -27.36 -6.35
CA VAL A 155 -9.83 -27.32 -5.22
C VAL A 155 -10.92 -28.36 -5.50
N TYR A 156 -11.16 -29.30 -4.59
CA TYR A 156 -12.12 -30.41 -4.78
C TYR A 156 -11.97 -31.14 -6.13
N TRP A 157 -10.73 -31.42 -6.55
CA TRP A 157 -10.39 -32.06 -7.83
C TRP A 157 -10.67 -31.23 -9.10
N GLU A 158 -11.11 -29.97 -8.95
CA GLU A 158 -11.25 -29.04 -10.06
C GLU A 158 -10.06 -28.08 -10.16
N MET A 159 -9.64 -27.80 -11.39
CA MET A 159 -8.44 -27.00 -11.67
C MET A 159 -8.80 -25.56 -12.06
N PHE A 160 -8.59 -24.62 -11.15
CA PHE A 160 -8.88 -23.20 -11.34
C PHE A 160 -7.66 -22.42 -11.83
N HIS A 161 -7.88 -21.48 -12.74
CA HIS A 161 -6.83 -20.57 -13.18
C HIS A 161 -6.62 -19.46 -12.16
N LEU A 162 -5.36 -19.12 -11.91
CA LEU A 162 -5.00 -17.95 -11.11
C LEU A 162 -4.01 -17.07 -11.83
N ARG A 163 -4.04 -15.77 -11.51
CA ARG A 163 -3.06 -14.80 -11.97
C ARG A 163 -2.69 -13.84 -10.86
N GLU A 164 -1.43 -13.49 -10.84
CA GLU A 164 -0.90 -12.42 -10.01
C GLU A 164 -0.96 -11.07 -10.71
N PHE A 165 -1.22 -10.01 -9.96
CA PHE A 165 -1.09 -8.65 -10.47
C PHE A 165 -0.72 -7.67 -9.36
N HIS A 166 -0.02 -6.62 -9.77
CA HIS A 166 0.31 -5.49 -8.91
C HIS A 166 -0.68 -4.36 -9.17
N HIS A 167 -1.13 -3.72 -8.10
CA HIS A 167 -2.00 -2.55 -8.20
C HIS A 167 -1.19 -1.33 -8.67
N VAL A 168 -1.04 -1.17 -9.98
CA VAL A 168 -0.43 0.02 -10.56
C VAL A 168 -1.46 1.15 -10.59
N LYS A 169 -1.26 2.21 -9.81
CA LYS A 169 -1.93 3.48 -10.10
C LYS A 169 -1.13 4.19 -11.18
N ARG A 170 -1.77 4.45 -12.33
CA ARG A 170 -1.26 5.45 -13.27
C ARG A 170 -1.45 6.82 -12.61
N CYS A 171 -0.34 7.53 -12.42
CA CYS A 171 -0.33 8.96 -12.08
C CYS A 171 -0.41 9.77 -13.36
#